data_AF-A0AAJ7C930-F1
#
_entry.id   AF-A0AAJ7C930-F1
#
_cell.length_a   1.000
_cell.length_b   1.000
_cell.length_c   1.000
_cell.angle_alpha   90.00
_cell.angle_beta   90.00
_cell.angle_gamma   90.00
#
_symmetry.space_group_name_H-M   'P 1'
#
loop_
_entity.id
_entity.type
_entity.pdbx_description
1 polymer ?
#
loop_
_entity_poly.entity_id
_entity_poly.type
_entity_poly.pdbx_seq_one_letter_code
_entity_poly.pdbx_strand_id
1 'polypeptide(L)'
;MFFTLLLLLVSQSTYGDSTPEYVKQCSRSDPNLKKCLIGALHHLRPYLSHGIPEIELPSVEPFRMDELTLSLTGGKNGYKVQLRELFVRGASNFTVDEIRLGSPFQAVVRMPLLVLDAHYSSSGILIILPANGNGTFHAKFTDVRALVRGGLSTKINQGKTYLNVENLDVELAVSGVMMRVHKIFNNNRILTEATNLFLKENGQEVLKAMEPQLKRKLSGLFAGIVNQLLRHVPVETFLLP
;
A
#
# COMPACT_ATOMS: atom_id res chain seq x y z
N MET A 1 28.58 43.21 54.30
CA MET A 1 27.14 42.95 54.41
C MET A 1 26.57 43.01 52.99
N PHE A 2 26.00 41.89 52.49
CA PHE A 2 25.33 41.68 51.18
C PHE A 2 26.23 41.77 49.93
N PHE A 3 26.62 40.71 49.21
CA PHE A 3 25.94 39.50 48.67
C PHE A 3 24.83 39.83 47.65
N THR A 4 25.18 39.81 46.36
CA THR A 4 24.21 39.65 45.26
C THR A 4 24.84 38.82 44.16
N LEU A 5 24.49 37.54 44.17
CA LEU A 5 24.85 36.49 43.22
C LEU A 5 23.87 36.57 42.04
N LEU A 6 24.36 36.83 40.83
CA LEU A 6 23.56 36.84 39.61
C LEU A 6 23.35 35.38 39.15
N LEU A 7 22.21 34.78 39.52
CA LEU A 7 21.78 33.49 39.01
C LEU A 7 21.31 33.63 37.56
N LEU A 8 22.16 33.21 36.62
CA LEU A 8 21.75 32.91 35.25
C LEU A 8 20.83 31.68 35.29
N LEU A 9 19.52 31.92 35.21
CA LEU A 9 18.52 30.91 34.90
C LEU A 9 18.77 30.41 33.48
N VAL A 10 19.53 29.32 33.35
CA VAL A 10 19.55 28.54 32.12
C VAL A 10 18.18 27.87 32.00
N SER A 11 17.29 28.50 31.25
CA SER A 11 16.03 27.88 30.83
C SER A 11 16.40 26.75 29.86
N GLN A 12 16.57 25.54 30.37
CA GLN A 12 16.53 24.36 29.50
C GLN A 12 15.09 24.24 29.03
N SER A 13 14.80 24.77 27.84
CA SER A 13 13.62 24.40 27.07
C SER A 13 13.77 22.92 26.71
N THR A 14 13.26 22.03 27.55
CA THR A 14 12.99 20.65 27.16
C THR A 14 11.88 20.72 26.11
N TYR A 15 12.27 20.79 24.83
CA TYR A 15 11.41 20.37 23.74
C TYR A 15 11.14 18.88 23.95
N GLY A 16 10.18 18.56 24.80
CA GLY A 16 9.56 17.25 24.84
C GLY A 16 8.84 17.08 23.52
N ASP A 17 9.53 16.49 22.54
CA ASP A 17 8.96 16.13 21.27
C ASP A 17 7.83 15.13 21.55
N SER A 18 6.60 15.64 21.64
CA SER A 18 5.43 14.81 21.92
C SER A 18 5.34 13.78 20.81
N THR A 19 5.41 12.50 21.16
CA THR A 19 5.33 11.41 20.19
C THR A 19 4.01 11.54 19.42
N PRO A 20 4.03 11.60 18.07
CA PRO A 20 2.80 11.76 17.31
C PRO A 20 1.81 10.64 17.62
N GLU A 21 0.52 10.94 17.66
CA GLU A 21 -0.52 9.98 18.09
C GLU A 21 -0.56 8.72 17.23
N TYR A 22 -0.17 8.83 15.96
CA TYR A 22 -0.07 7.71 15.02
C TYR A 22 1.15 6.81 15.25
N VAL A 23 2.08 7.19 16.14
CA VAL A 23 3.26 6.40 16.47
C VAL A 23 3.05 5.65 17.77
N LYS A 24 3.11 4.32 17.69
CA LYS A 24 3.20 3.45 18.86
C LYS A 24 4.65 3.00 19.06
N GLN A 25 5.18 3.26 20.25
CA GLN A 25 6.57 2.99 20.57
C GLN A 25 6.80 1.54 21.00
N CYS A 26 7.98 1.01 20.67
CA CYS A 26 8.49 -0.29 21.08
C CYS A 26 9.88 -0.13 21.69
N SER A 27 10.27 -0.99 22.64
CA SER A 27 11.65 -1.02 23.16
C SER A 27 12.49 -2.05 22.40
N ARG A 28 13.73 -1.69 22.06
CA ARG A 28 14.72 -2.60 21.46
C ARG A 28 15.05 -3.79 22.36
N SER A 29 14.94 -3.60 23.67
CA SER A 29 15.21 -4.63 24.68
C SER A 29 14.02 -5.59 24.89
N ASP A 30 12.85 -5.32 24.30
CA ASP A 30 11.68 -6.19 24.45
C ASP A 30 11.95 -7.56 23.80
N PRO A 31 11.90 -8.68 24.56
CA PRO A 31 12.05 -10.02 23.99
C PRO A 31 10.97 -10.35 22.95
N ASN A 32 9.86 -9.62 22.95
CA ASN A 32 8.76 -9.71 21.99
C ASN A 32 8.71 -8.51 21.02
N LEU A 33 9.85 -7.86 20.74
CA LEU A 33 9.94 -6.68 19.87
C LEU A 33 9.14 -6.82 18.56
N LYS A 34 9.21 -7.98 17.88
CA LYS A 34 8.45 -8.21 16.64
C LYS A 34 6.93 -8.08 16.84
N LYS A 35 6.41 -8.61 17.94
CA LYS A 35 4.98 -8.52 18.29
C LYS A 35 4.60 -7.07 18.60
N CYS A 36 5.46 -6.33 19.29
CA CYS A 36 5.25 -4.90 19.52
C CYS A 36 5.17 -4.13 18.20
N LEU A 37 6.13 -4.34 17.29
CA LEU A 37 6.17 -3.66 15.98
C LEU A 37 4.96 -4.02 15.09
N ILE A 38 4.52 -5.28 15.11
CA ILE A 38 3.26 -5.67 14.46
C ILE A 38 2.08 -4.89 15.06
N GLY A 39 2.02 -4.78 16.39
CA GLY A 39 1.01 -3.98 17.08
C GLY A 39 1.10 -2.49 16.75
N ALA A 40 2.29 -1.95 16.51
CA ALA A 40 2.49 -0.57 16.06
C ALA A 40 2.01 -0.35 14.61
N LEU A 41 2.24 -1.32 13.72
CA LEU A 41 1.67 -1.30 12.38
C LEU A 41 0.14 -1.35 12.40
N HIS A 42 -0.46 -2.12 13.32
CA HIS A 42 -1.93 -2.15 13.48
C HIS A 42 -2.47 -0.86 14.07
N HIS A 43 -1.71 -0.20 14.95
CA HIS A 43 -2.04 1.12 15.49
C HIS A 43 -2.11 2.20 14.41
N LEU A 44 -1.33 2.07 13.33
CA LEU A 44 -1.36 2.99 12.19
C LEU A 44 -2.65 2.92 11.36
N ARG A 45 -3.41 1.81 11.40
CA ARG A 45 -4.59 1.61 10.53
C ARG A 45 -5.59 2.77 10.49
N PRO A 46 -6.11 3.29 11.62
CA PRO A 46 -7.07 4.40 11.59
C PRO A 46 -6.47 5.67 10.97
N TYR A 47 -5.18 5.94 11.18
CA TYR A 47 -4.48 7.09 10.63
C TYR A 47 -4.22 6.95 9.14
N LEU A 48 -3.82 5.74 8.69
CA LEU A 48 -3.72 5.40 7.28
C LEU A 48 -5.08 5.56 6.58
N SER A 49 -6.17 5.12 7.23
CA SER A 49 -7.53 5.23 6.69
C SER A 49 -7.94 6.68 6.40
N HIS A 50 -7.61 7.64 7.27
CA HIS A 50 -8.01 9.05 7.10
C HIS A 50 -6.93 9.92 6.45
N GLY A 51 -5.70 9.42 6.39
CA GLY A 51 -4.51 10.22 6.05
C GLY A 51 -3.91 10.87 7.30
N ILE A 52 -2.69 11.40 7.13
CA ILE A 52 -1.94 12.11 8.19
C ILE A 52 -1.49 13.45 7.58
N PRO A 53 -2.31 14.51 7.73
CA PRO A 53 -2.03 15.82 7.13
C PRO A 53 -0.68 16.41 7.53
N GLU A 54 -0.23 16.16 8.76
CA GLU A 54 1.02 16.68 9.33
C GLU A 54 2.25 16.22 8.54
N ILE A 55 2.14 15.09 7.84
CA ILE A 55 3.20 14.53 7.00
C ILE A 55 2.73 14.40 5.54
N GLU A 56 1.70 15.14 5.14
CA GLU A 56 1.13 15.11 3.78
C GLU A 56 0.80 13.69 3.27
N LEU A 57 0.44 12.78 4.17
CA LEU A 57 0.06 11.42 3.78
C LEU A 57 -1.43 11.40 3.44
N PRO A 58 -1.84 11.14 2.19
CA PRO A 58 -3.24 11.06 1.83
C PRO A 58 -3.90 9.83 2.48
N SER A 59 -5.23 9.85 2.52
CA SER A 59 -6.02 8.67 2.89
C SER A 59 -5.70 7.49 1.97
N VAL A 60 -5.49 6.31 2.57
CA VAL A 60 -5.38 5.03 1.85
C VAL A 60 -6.68 4.21 1.91
N GLU A 61 -7.80 4.80 2.34
CA GLU A 61 -9.12 4.15 2.41
C GLU A 61 -10.27 5.15 2.12
N PRO A 62 -10.92 5.08 0.94
CA PRO A 62 -10.52 4.26 -0.20
C PRO A 62 -9.19 4.75 -0.76
N PHE A 63 -8.32 3.82 -1.15
CA PHE A 63 -7.15 4.17 -1.93
C PHE A 63 -7.59 4.64 -3.32
N ARG A 64 -7.14 5.83 -3.72
CA ARG A 64 -7.49 6.47 -5.00
C ARG A 64 -6.30 6.55 -5.92
N MET A 65 -6.52 6.23 -7.19
CA MET A 65 -5.54 6.41 -8.25
C MET A 65 -6.22 6.92 -9.51
N ASP A 66 -5.70 8.03 -10.06
CA ASP A 66 -6.29 8.66 -11.23
C ASP A 66 -6.27 7.73 -12.45
N GLU A 67 -5.16 7.02 -12.64
CA GLU A 67 -5.00 6.11 -13.77
C GLU A 67 -4.03 4.96 -13.49
N LEU A 68 -4.43 3.75 -13.92
CA LEU A 68 -3.59 2.57 -14.05
C LEU A 68 -3.73 1.98 -15.45
N THR A 69 -2.64 2.00 -16.22
CA THR A 69 -2.56 1.34 -17.53
C THR A 69 -1.69 0.08 -17.44
N LEU A 70 -2.21 -1.04 -17.93
CA LEU A 70 -1.55 -2.34 -18.00
C LEU A 70 -1.57 -2.90 -19.42
N SER A 71 -0.46 -3.52 -19.85
CA SER A 71 -0.33 -4.19 -21.15
C SER A 71 -0.02 -5.68 -20.97
N LEU A 72 -1.03 -6.54 -20.96
CA LEU A 72 -0.88 -7.93 -20.48
C LEU A 72 -0.23 -8.85 -21.50
N THR A 73 -0.43 -8.61 -22.79
CA THR A 73 0.17 -9.40 -23.87
C THR A 73 0.88 -8.50 -24.88
N GLY A 74 1.92 -9.03 -25.52
CA GLY A 74 2.69 -8.33 -26.54
C GLY A 74 2.10 -8.46 -27.95
N GLY A 75 2.71 -7.78 -28.92
CA GLY A 75 2.35 -7.87 -30.33
C GLY A 75 1.25 -6.90 -30.78
N LYS A 76 0.89 -6.97 -32.07
CA LYS A 76 -0.05 -6.04 -32.73
C LYS A 76 -1.45 -6.04 -32.09
N ASN A 77 -1.88 -7.17 -31.54
CA ASN A 77 -3.19 -7.35 -30.89
C ASN A 77 -3.08 -7.56 -29.37
N GLY A 78 -1.95 -7.14 -28.77
CA GLY A 78 -1.71 -7.27 -27.33
C GLY A 78 -2.82 -6.60 -26.52
N TYR A 79 -3.26 -7.26 -25.45
CA TYR A 79 -4.30 -6.75 -24.59
C TYR A 79 -3.76 -5.60 -23.74
N LYS A 80 -4.44 -4.47 -23.83
CA LYS A 80 -4.19 -3.29 -23.01
C LYS A 80 -5.46 -2.96 -22.26
N VAL A 81 -5.31 -2.63 -20.98
CA VAL A 81 -6.40 -2.14 -20.14
C VAL A 81 -5.95 -0.87 -19.44
N GLN A 82 -6.83 0.12 -19.43
CA GLN A 82 -6.70 1.38 -18.75
C GLN A 82 -7.83 1.47 -17.74
N LEU A 83 -7.49 1.63 -16.47
CA LEU A 83 -8.40 1.88 -15.37
C LEU A 83 -8.24 3.34 -14.96
N ARG A 84 -9.31 4.12 -14.98
CA ARG A 84 -9.35 5.53 -14.57
C ARG A 84 -10.25 5.70 -13.36
N GLU A 85 -9.94 6.69 -12.53
CA GLU A 85 -10.70 6.99 -11.31
C GLU A 85 -10.88 5.70 -10.49
N LEU A 86 -9.75 5.05 -10.20
CA LEU A 86 -9.73 3.76 -9.53
C LEU A 86 -9.83 3.98 -8.02
N PHE A 87 -10.79 3.28 -7.41
CA PHE A 87 -11.02 3.27 -5.97
C PHE A 87 -10.87 1.86 -5.44
N VAL A 88 -9.97 1.65 -4.47
CA VAL A 88 -9.79 0.37 -3.78
C VAL A 88 -10.17 0.53 -2.32
N ARG A 89 -11.10 -0.31 -1.87
CA ARG A 89 -11.57 -0.37 -0.49
C ARG A 89 -11.08 -1.62 0.21
N GLY A 90 -10.87 -1.52 1.52
CA GLY A 90 -10.47 -2.62 2.41
C GLY A 90 -8.97 -2.78 2.62
N ALA A 91 -8.15 -1.92 1.99
CA ALA A 91 -6.69 -1.95 2.14
C ALA A 91 -6.23 -1.58 3.57
N SER A 92 -7.00 -0.75 4.27
CA SER A 92 -6.74 -0.38 5.67
C SER A 92 -7.00 -1.52 6.66
N ASN A 93 -7.83 -2.51 6.30
CA ASN A 93 -8.15 -3.66 7.13
C ASN A 93 -7.12 -4.79 6.95
N PHE A 94 -5.84 -4.46 7.08
CA PHE A 94 -4.75 -5.41 6.87
C PHE A 94 -4.25 -6.01 8.19
N THR A 95 -3.97 -7.30 8.28
CA THR A 95 -3.18 -7.88 9.38
C THR A 95 -1.73 -8.11 8.94
N VAL A 96 -0.82 -8.20 9.91
CA VAL A 96 0.59 -8.50 9.66
C VAL A 96 0.88 -9.78 10.41
N ASP A 97 1.22 -10.83 9.67
CA ASP A 97 1.42 -12.17 10.22
C ASP A 97 2.86 -12.38 10.69
N GLU A 98 3.82 -11.89 9.89
CA GLU A 98 5.25 -12.06 10.12
C GLU A 98 5.99 -10.80 9.71
N ILE A 99 7.01 -10.44 10.50
CA ILE A 99 8.01 -9.45 10.11
C ILE A 99 9.43 -9.98 10.33
N ARG A 100 10.33 -9.65 9.42
CA ARG A 100 11.78 -9.81 9.54
C ARG A 100 12.41 -8.42 9.44
N LEU A 101 13.13 -8.05 10.49
CA LEU A 101 13.80 -6.77 10.59
C LEU A 101 15.19 -6.85 9.95
N GLY A 102 15.71 -5.72 9.50
CA GLY A 102 17.03 -5.61 8.86
C GLY A 102 16.93 -5.13 7.42
N SER A 103 18.03 -5.27 6.69
CA SER A 103 18.10 -5.01 5.25
C SER A 103 18.72 -6.25 4.60
N PRO A 104 17.95 -7.08 3.88
CA PRO A 104 16.55 -6.86 3.52
C PRO A 104 15.57 -7.07 4.69
N PHE A 105 14.51 -6.27 4.74
CA PHE A 105 13.35 -6.53 5.60
C PHE A 105 12.33 -7.39 4.84
N GLN A 106 11.43 -8.02 5.60
CA GLN A 106 10.29 -8.74 5.06
C GLN A 106 9.05 -8.54 5.93
N ALA A 107 7.88 -8.44 5.31
CA ALA A 107 6.59 -8.50 6.01
C ALA A 107 5.60 -9.37 5.23
N VAL A 108 4.80 -10.16 5.95
CA VAL A 108 3.64 -10.87 5.40
C VAL A 108 2.39 -10.13 5.86
N VAL A 109 1.68 -9.53 4.91
CA VAL A 109 0.48 -8.74 5.16
C VAL A 109 -0.72 -9.48 4.59
N ARG A 110 -1.84 -9.53 5.31
CA ARG A 110 -3.10 -10.08 4.81
C ARG A 110 -4.18 -9.03 4.75
N MET A 111 -4.99 -9.06 3.71
CA MET A 111 -6.19 -8.24 3.56
C MET A 111 -7.37 -9.18 3.29
N PRO A 112 -8.39 -9.24 4.17
CA PRO A 112 -9.49 -10.19 4.02
C PRO A 112 -10.32 -9.97 2.76
N LEU A 113 -10.53 -8.72 2.38
CA LEU A 113 -11.32 -8.32 1.22
C LEU A 113 -10.80 -7.00 0.66
N LEU A 114 -10.48 -6.98 -0.62
CA LEU A 114 -10.29 -5.76 -1.40
C LEU A 114 -11.43 -5.64 -2.41
N VAL A 115 -12.03 -4.46 -2.49
CA VAL A 115 -13.06 -4.13 -3.47
C VAL A 115 -12.55 -3.00 -4.35
N LEU A 116 -12.50 -3.23 -5.65
CA LEU A 116 -12.01 -2.28 -6.64
C LEU A 116 -13.15 -1.86 -7.56
N ASP A 117 -13.30 -0.56 -7.73
CA ASP A 117 -14.18 0.06 -8.72
C ASP A 117 -13.37 1.02 -9.59
N ALA A 118 -13.60 0.99 -10.91
CA ALA A 118 -12.93 1.90 -11.84
C ALA A 118 -13.74 2.11 -13.12
N HIS A 119 -13.51 3.23 -13.79
CA HIS A 119 -13.81 3.35 -15.20
C HIS A 119 -12.77 2.57 -16.00
N TYR A 120 -13.21 1.72 -16.92
CA TYR A 120 -12.30 0.84 -17.66
C TYR A 120 -12.42 1.06 -19.15
N SER A 121 -11.28 1.05 -19.83
CA SER A 121 -11.17 0.97 -21.28
C SER A 121 -10.16 -0.10 -21.63
N SER A 122 -10.48 -0.98 -22.57
CA SER A 122 -9.59 -2.06 -23.00
C SER A 122 -9.57 -2.20 -24.51
N SER A 123 -8.46 -2.75 -25.00
CA SER A 123 -8.28 -3.07 -26.42
C SER A 123 -7.46 -4.34 -26.60
N GLY A 124 -7.67 -5.06 -27.70
CA GLY A 124 -6.91 -6.25 -28.07
C GLY A 124 -7.58 -7.55 -27.63
N ILE A 125 -6.79 -8.60 -27.47
CA ILE A 125 -7.27 -9.97 -27.18
C ILE A 125 -6.84 -10.39 -25.78
N LEU A 126 -7.79 -10.48 -24.86
CA LEU A 126 -7.57 -10.99 -23.52
C LEU A 126 -7.54 -12.53 -23.56
N ILE A 127 -6.33 -13.09 -23.52
CA ILE A 127 -6.04 -14.54 -23.59
C ILE A 127 -6.52 -15.14 -24.93
N ILE A 128 -7.84 -15.33 -25.09
CA ILE A 128 -8.48 -15.81 -26.33
C ILE A 128 -9.65 -14.93 -26.80
N LEU A 129 -10.15 -14.02 -25.96
CA LEU A 129 -11.36 -13.24 -26.24
C LEU A 129 -11.01 -11.84 -26.74
N PRO A 130 -11.50 -11.40 -27.91
CA PRO A 130 -11.46 -10.00 -28.31
C PRO A 130 -12.20 -9.15 -27.27
N ALA A 131 -11.45 -8.35 -26.51
CA ALA A 131 -11.95 -7.66 -25.33
C ALA A 131 -11.77 -6.15 -25.49
N ASN A 132 -12.36 -5.59 -26.55
CA ASN A 132 -12.40 -4.15 -26.77
C ASN A 132 -13.64 -3.57 -26.09
N GLY A 133 -13.49 -2.82 -25.01
CA GLY A 133 -14.64 -2.31 -24.27
C GLY A 133 -14.33 -1.01 -23.57
N ASN A 134 -15.38 -0.26 -23.28
CA ASN A 134 -15.34 0.93 -22.45
C ASN A 134 -16.58 0.88 -21.56
N GLY A 135 -16.40 1.02 -20.25
CA GLY A 135 -17.48 0.91 -19.28
C GLY A 135 -16.98 1.01 -17.84
N THR A 136 -17.60 0.26 -16.94
CA THR A 136 -17.20 0.20 -15.52
C THR A 136 -16.70 -1.19 -15.15
N PHE A 137 -15.59 -1.25 -14.44
CA PHE A 137 -14.99 -2.48 -13.94
C PHE A 137 -15.16 -2.56 -12.42
N HIS A 138 -15.56 -3.74 -11.95
CA HIS A 138 -15.70 -4.07 -10.55
C HIS A 138 -14.94 -5.36 -10.26
N ALA A 139 -14.12 -5.36 -9.22
CA ALA A 139 -13.44 -6.56 -8.76
C ALA A 139 -13.52 -6.73 -7.24
N LYS A 140 -13.57 -7.99 -6.80
CA LYS A 140 -13.39 -8.39 -5.40
C LYS A 140 -12.27 -9.40 -5.31
N PHE A 141 -11.34 -9.15 -4.41
CA PHE A 141 -10.23 -10.04 -4.09
C PHE A 141 -10.35 -10.44 -2.62
N THR A 142 -10.51 -11.73 -2.33
CA THR A 142 -10.69 -12.24 -0.97
C THR A 142 -9.48 -13.05 -0.51
N ASP A 143 -9.13 -12.91 0.76
CA ASP A 143 -7.93 -13.51 1.38
C ASP A 143 -6.68 -13.23 0.54
N VAL A 144 -6.37 -11.94 0.44
CA VAL A 144 -5.17 -11.45 -0.23
C VAL A 144 -4.02 -11.52 0.75
N ARG A 145 -2.96 -12.23 0.39
CA ARG A 145 -1.69 -12.28 1.11
C ARG A 145 -0.62 -11.57 0.28
N ALA A 146 -0.06 -10.50 0.83
CA ALA A 146 1.06 -9.77 0.25
C ALA A 146 2.34 -10.10 1.00
N LEU A 147 3.36 -10.54 0.27
CA LEU A 147 4.72 -10.67 0.77
C LEU A 147 5.52 -9.46 0.31
N VAL A 148 5.89 -8.61 1.26
CA VAL A 148 6.64 -7.38 1.03
C VAL A 148 8.08 -7.60 1.43
N ARG A 149 9.03 -7.30 0.55
CA ARG A 149 10.47 -7.36 0.82
C ARG A 149 11.14 -6.08 0.35
N GLY A 150 12.20 -5.66 1.00
CA GLY A 150 12.91 -4.46 0.54
C GLY A 150 14.21 -4.20 1.28
N GLY A 151 15.01 -3.30 0.72
CA GLY A 151 16.22 -2.76 1.31
C GLY A 151 15.94 -1.48 2.09
N LEU A 152 16.63 -1.32 3.22
CA LEU A 152 16.63 -0.09 4.01
C LEU A 152 18.02 0.55 3.96
N SER A 153 18.04 1.87 3.86
CA SER A 153 19.15 2.72 4.24
C SER A 153 18.77 3.65 5.38
N THR A 154 19.78 4.25 5.99
CA THR A 154 19.61 5.19 7.10
C THR A 154 20.24 6.52 6.74
N LYS A 155 19.61 7.62 7.18
CA LYS A 155 20.14 8.97 7.05
C LYS A 155 20.03 9.67 8.39
N ILE A 156 21.12 10.30 8.82
CA ILE A 156 21.13 11.14 10.01
C ILE A 156 20.76 12.56 9.60
N ASN A 157 19.79 13.16 10.28
CA ASN A 157 19.41 14.55 10.11
C ASN A 157 19.14 15.17 11.48
N GLN A 158 19.83 16.28 11.79
CA GLN A 158 19.73 16.98 13.09
C GLN A 158 19.90 16.04 14.30
N GLY A 159 20.83 15.08 14.21
CA GLY A 159 21.10 14.11 15.28
C GLY A 159 20.07 12.99 15.44
N LYS A 160 19.01 12.95 14.60
CA LYS A 160 18.00 11.88 14.58
C LYS A 160 18.21 10.95 13.38
N THR A 161 17.88 9.67 13.55
CA THR A 161 18.05 8.65 12.51
C THR A 161 16.75 8.45 11.76
N TYR A 162 16.75 8.62 10.44
CA TYR A 162 15.60 8.35 9.57
C TYR A 162 15.87 7.14 8.70
N LEU A 163 14.87 6.28 8.56
CA LEU A 163 14.92 5.14 7.65
C LEU A 163 14.45 5.56 6.25
N ASN A 164 14.98 4.90 5.24
CA ASN A 164 14.52 5.06 3.86
C ASN A 164 14.47 3.69 3.18
N VAL A 165 13.33 3.35 2.59
CA VAL A 165 13.18 2.18 1.73
C VAL A 165 13.78 2.50 0.37
N GLU A 166 14.84 1.78 0.00
CA GLU A 166 15.55 1.97 -1.28
C GLU A 166 14.89 1.22 -2.42
N ASN A 167 14.46 0.00 -2.14
CA ASN A 167 13.74 -0.86 -3.05
C ASN A 167 12.66 -1.60 -2.27
N LEU A 168 11.55 -1.87 -2.93
CA LEU A 168 10.43 -2.60 -2.37
C LEU A 168 9.84 -3.51 -3.43
N ASP A 169 9.65 -4.77 -3.06
CA ASP A 169 9.12 -5.83 -3.88
C ASP A 169 7.85 -6.37 -3.24
N VAL A 170 6.79 -6.53 -4.02
CA VAL A 170 5.50 -7.06 -3.56
C VAL A 170 5.15 -8.31 -4.35
N GLU A 171 4.96 -9.42 -3.66
CA GLU A 171 4.39 -10.64 -4.23
C GLU A 171 2.98 -10.81 -3.67
N LEU A 172 1.99 -11.06 -4.54
CA LEU A 172 0.59 -11.20 -4.16
C LEU A 172 0.13 -12.63 -4.37
N ALA A 173 -0.52 -13.21 -3.36
CA ALA A 173 -1.30 -14.43 -3.48
C ALA A 173 -2.75 -14.10 -3.13
N VAL A 174 -3.69 -14.45 -4.02
CA VAL A 174 -5.11 -14.12 -3.86
C VAL A 174 -5.93 -15.40 -3.97
N SER A 175 -6.62 -15.76 -2.90
CA SER A 175 -7.41 -16.99 -2.86
C SER A 175 -8.69 -16.90 -3.70
N GLY A 176 -9.45 -15.82 -3.57
CA GLY A 176 -10.69 -15.62 -4.34
C GLY A 176 -10.66 -14.38 -5.21
N VAL A 177 -11.04 -14.55 -6.48
CA VAL A 177 -11.07 -13.49 -7.49
C VAL A 177 -12.46 -13.46 -8.12
N MET A 178 -13.10 -12.29 -8.07
CA MET A 178 -14.33 -12.01 -8.82
C MET A 178 -14.12 -10.73 -9.60
N MET A 179 -14.30 -10.78 -10.92
CA MET A 179 -14.18 -9.63 -11.81
C MET A 179 -15.45 -9.52 -12.64
N ARG A 180 -15.94 -8.29 -12.83
CA ARG A 180 -17.06 -7.99 -13.72
C ARG A 180 -16.89 -6.65 -14.41
N VAL A 181 -17.51 -6.57 -15.56
CA VAL A 181 -17.62 -5.36 -16.36
C VAL A 181 -19.09 -5.06 -16.64
N HIS A 182 -19.42 -3.77 -16.74
CA HIS A 182 -20.76 -3.29 -17.11
C HIS A 182 -20.66 -2.16 -18.12
N LYS A 183 -21.77 -1.95 -18.86
CA LYS A 183 -21.92 -0.90 -19.88
C LYS A 183 -20.95 -0.99 -21.05
N ILE A 184 -20.65 -2.21 -21.49
CA ILE A 184 -19.63 -2.51 -22.49
C ILE A 184 -20.26 -2.82 -23.84
N PHE A 185 -19.49 -2.76 -24.93
CA PHE A 185 -19.96 -3.09 -26.29
C PHE A 185 -21.29 -2.41 -26.66
N ASN A 186 -21.45 -1.12 -26.36
CA ASN A 186 -22.70 -0.38 -26.55
C ASN A 186 -23.93 -1.07 -25.90
N ASN A 187 -23.74 -1.66 -24.72
CA ASN A 187 -24.73 -2.43 -23.96
C ASN A 187 -25.23 -3.71 -24.66
N ASN A 188 -24.44 -4.31 -25.55
CA ASN A 188 -24.78 -5.63 -26.09
C ASN A 188 -24.77 -6.69 -24.98
N ARG A 189 -25.96 -7.18 -24.63
CA ARG A 189 -26.15 -8.15 -23.54
C ARG A 189 -25.38 -9.45 -23.76
N ILE A 190 -25.40 -10.00 -24.98
CA ILE A 190 -24.76 -11.29 -25.27
C ILE A 190 -23.25 -11.21 -25.05
N LEU A 191 -22.60 -10.18 -25.61
CA LEU A 191 -21.16 -9.97 -25.47
C LEU A 191 -20.76 -9.64 -24.02
N THR A 192 -21.62 -8.89 -23.32
CA THR A 192 -21.42 -8.57 -21.90
C THR A 192 -21.47 -9.83 -21.03
N GLU A 193 -22.48 -10.67 -21.20
CA GLU A 193 -22.61 -11.93 -20.46
C GLU A 193 -21.47 -12.90 -20.80
N ALA A 194 -21.10 -13.01 -22.08
CA ALA A 194 -19.97 -13.85 -22.49
C ALA A 194 -18.65 -13.40 -21.85
N THR A 195 -18.41 -12.08 -21.79
CA THR A 195 -17.20 -11.52 -21.15
C THR A 195 -17.23 -11.73 -19.63
N ASN A 196 -18.37 -11.51 -18.98
CA ASN A 196 -18.49 -11.73 -17.54
C ASN A 196 -18.42 -13.22 -17.16
N LEU A 197 -18.90 -14.12 -18.02
CA LEU A 197 -18.70 -15.57 -17.85
C LEU A 197 -17.22 -15.91 -17.93
N PHE A 198 -16.53 -15.41 -18.95
CA PHE A 198 -15.08 -15.61 -19.08
C PHE A 198 -14.30 -15.11 -17.86
N LEU A 199 -14.58 -13.89 -17.39
CA LEU A 199 -13.93 -13.30 -16.21
C LEU A 199 -14.23 -14.08 -14.93
N LYS A 200 -15.43 -14.64 -14.81
CA LYS A 200 -15.84 -15.48 -13.67
C LYS A 200 -15.09 -16.81 -13.67
N GLU A 201 -14.95 -17.44 -14.84
CA GLU A 201 -14.31 -18.75 -14.97
C GLU A 201 -12.78 -18.68 -14.97
N ASN A 202 -12.20 -17.57 -15.45
CA ASN A 202 -10.75 -17.43 -15.67
C ASN A 202 -10.14 -16.25 -14.88
N GLY A 203 -10.79 -15.82 -13.79
CA GLY A 203 -10.36 -14.65 -13.01
C GLY A 203 -8.94 -14.77 -12.46
N GLN A 204 -8.52 -15.98 -12.08
CA GLN A 204 -7.18 -16.25 -11.57
C GLN A 204 -6.12 -16.11 -12.68
N GLU A 205 -6.39 -16.62 -13.88
CA GLU A 205 -5.53 -16.51 -15.05
C GLU A 205 -5.39 -15.05 -15.49
N VAL A 206 -6.48 -14.29 -15.45
CA VAL A 206 -6.47 -12.85 -15.72
C VAL A 206 -5.61 -12.12 -14.68
N LEU A 207 -5.79 -12.39 -13.39
CA LEU A 207 -4.96 -11.80 -12.33
C LEU A 207 -3.48 -12.13 -12.52
N LYS A 208 -3.15 -13.39 -12.82
CA LYS A 208 -1.78 -13.85 -13.10
C LYS A 208 -1.17 -13.13 -14.30
N ALA A 209 -1.95 -12.86 -15.35
CA ALA A 209 -1.49 -12.08 -16.50
C ALA A 209 -1.20 -10.60 -16.13
N MET A 210 -1.94 -10.03 -15.17
CA MET A 210 -1.75 -8.67 -14.65
C MET A 210 -0.58 -8.55 -13.66
N GLU A 211 -0.28 -9.63 -12.95
CA GLU A 211 0.65 -9.65 -11.81
C GLU A 211 2.01 -8.97 -12.06
N PRO A 212 2.73 -9.21 -13.18
CA PRO A 212 4.05 -8.62 -13.38
C PRO A 212 4.05 -7.09 -13.39
N GLN A 213 3.00 -6.47 -13.95
CA GLN A 213 2.89 -5.02 -14.01
C GLN A 213 2.26 -4.44 -12.74
N LEU A 214 1.28 -5.14 -12.16
CA LEU A 214 0.72 -4.77 -10.87
C LEU A 214 1.81 -4.73 -9.80
N LYS A 215 2.66 -5.75 -9.73
CA LYS A 215 3.80 -5.83 -8.82
C LYS A 215 4.68 -4.58 -8.91
N ARG A 216 5.12 -4.21 -10.12
CA ARG A 216 5.95 -3.01 -10.33
C ARG A 216 5.26 -1.71 -9.88
N LYS A 217 3.97 -1.55 -10.20
CA LYS A 217 3.20 -0.35 -9.85
C LYS A 217 2.96 -0.25 -8.34
N LEU A 218 2.56 -1.35 -7.71
CA LEU A 218 2.30 -1.43 -6.27
C LEU A 218 3.57 -1.27 -5.45
N SER A 219 4.70 -1.85 -5.91
CA SER A 219 6.01 -1.65 -5.30
C SER A 219 6.37 -0.17 -5.16
N GLY A 220 6.27 0.60 -6.25
CA GLY A 220 6.57 2.03 -6.23
C GLY A 220 5.60 2.82 -5.34
N LEU A 221 4.32 2.50 -5.42
CA LEU A 221 3.28 3.12 -4.60
C LEU A 221 3.52 2.89 -3.09
N PHE A 222 3.71 1.65 -2.68
CA PHE A 222 3.91 1.29 -1.28
C PHE A 222 5.23 1.84 -0.74
N ALA A 223 6.31 1.83 -1.55
CA ALA A 223 7.55 2.49 -1.18
C ALA A 223 7.34 3.99 -0.92
N GLY A 224 6.55 4.68 -1.75
CA GLY A 224 6.21 6.08 -1.57
C GLY A 224 5.47 6.35 -0.25
N ILE A 225 4.43 5.56 0.04
CA ILE A 225 3.66 5.66 1.29
C ILE A 225 4.53 5.42 2.52
N VAL A 226 5.33 4.34 2.51
CA VAL A 226 6.21 3.99 3.63
C VAL A 226 7.28 5.06 3.83
N ASN A 227 7.90 5.55 2.75
CA ASN A 227 8.89 6.62 2.86
C ASN A 227 8.28 7.97 3.28
N GLN A 228 7.00 8.22 3.02
CA GLN A 228 6.33 9.40 3.58
C GLN A 228 6.32 9.35 5.11
N LEU A 229 6.02 8.19 5.70
CA LEU A 229 6.09 7.98 7.15
C LEU A 229 7.52 8.06 7.67
N LEU A 230 8.44 7.28 7.09
CA LEU A 230 9.81 7.12 7.61
C LEU A 230 10.68 8.38 7.49
N ARG A 231 10.33 9.32 6.60
CA ARG A 231 11.02 10.62 6.50
C ARG A 231 10.62 11.61 7.59
N HIS A 232 9.46 11.40 8.22
CA HIS A 232 8.94 12.30 9.26
C HIS A 232 8.98 11.69 10.66
N VAL A 233 9.15 10.36 10.76
CA VAL A 233 9.27 9.67 12.05
C VAL A 233 10.67 9.07 12.18
N PRO A 234 11.53 9.66 13.04
CA PRO A 234 12.85 9.11 13.31
C PRO A 234 12.75 7.79 14.10
N VAL A 235 13.79 6.96 13.98
CA VAL A 235 13.89 5.65 14.65
C VAL A 235 13.71 5.79 16.15
N GLU A 236 14.31 6.81 16.74
CA GLU A 236 14.25 7.07 18.18
C GLU A 236 12.81 7.37 18.67
N THR A 237 11.92 7.82 17.78
CA THR A 237 10.53 8.12 18.13
C THR A 237 9.67 6.86 18.27
N PHE A 238 9.92 5.81 17.47
CA PHE A 238 9.12 4.57 17.51
C PHE A 238 9.86 3.37 18.11
N LEU A 239 11.18 3.44 18.24
CA LEU A 239 12.03 2.36 18.72
C LEU A 239 12.98 2.87 19.82
N LEU A 240 12.48 2.81 21.05
CA LEU A 240 13.17 3.19 22.29
C LEU A 240 14.32 2.22 22.59
N PRO A 241 15.38 2.67 23.30
CA PRO A 241 16.47 1.80 23.73
C PRO A 241 16.00 0.58 24.55
#